data_AF-Q99QL5-F1
#
_entry.id   AF-Q99QL5-F1
#
_cell.length_a   1.000
_cell.length_b   1.000
_cell.length_c   1.000
_cell.angle_alpha   90.00
_cell.angle_beta   90.00
_cell.angle_gamma   90.00
#
_symmetry.space_group_name_H-M   'P 1'
#
loop_
_entity.id
_entity.type
_entity.pdbx_description
1 polymer ?
#
loop_
_entity_poly.entity_id
_entity_poly.type
_entity_poly.pdbx_seq_one_letter_code
_entity_poly.pdbx_strand_id
1 'polypeptide(L)' 'MRNGAVQTFTVIGLRSDVDMRDLFIAGVIPGPLSDEVVILDTSEEEFTRWAMEFDATDADSAAEQAYAHCQEEDPCSW' A
#
# COMPACT_ATOMS: atom_id res chain seq x y z
N MET A 1 -12.16 5.46 -22.34
CA MET A 1 -12.26 4.71 -21.07
C MET A 1 -11.63 3.35 -21.33
N ARG A 2 -10.40 3.11 -20.85
CA ARG A 2 -9.85 1.75 -20.89
C ARG A 2 -10.56 0.98 -19.79
N ASN A 3 -11.45 0.06 -20.17
CA ASN A 3 -12.00 -0.91 -19.24
C ASN A 3 -10.88 -1.94 -19.01
N GLY A 4 -9.96 -1.64 -18.09
CA GLY A 4 -8.86 -2.52 -17.74
C GLY A 4 -9.42 -3.78 -17.10
N ALA A 5 -8.91 -4.95 -17.49
CA ALA A 5 -9.21 -6.18 -16.76
C ALA A 5 -8.67 -6.04 -15.33
N VAL A 6 -9.44 -6.49 -14.33
CA VAL A 6 -8.97 -6.53 -12.95
C VAL A 6 -7.75 -7.45 -12.87
N GLN A 7 -6.68 -6.95 -12.27
CA GLN A 7 -5.45 -7.69 -11.99
C GLN A 7 -4.89 -7.27 -10.64
N THR A 8 -4.05 -8.12 -10.07
CA THR A 8 -3.39 -7.85 -8.79
C THR A 8 -2.24 -6.86 -8.99
N PHE A 9 -2.13 -5.90 -8.08
CA PHE A 9 -1.03 -4.97 -7.96
C PHE A 9 -0.46 -5.04 -6.56
N THR A 10 0.85 -4.95 -6.43
CA THR A 10 1.53 -4.73 -5.15
C THR A 10 1.80 -3.26 -4.98
N VAL A 11 1.27 -2.66 -3.91
CA VAL A 11 1.54 -1.28 -3.51
C VAL A 11 2.62 -1.30 -2.44
N ILE A 12 3.66 -0.48 -2.62
CA ILE A 12 4.82 -0.38 -1.74
C ILE A 12 4.93 1.06 -1.26
N GLY A 13 5.14 1.25 0.03
CA GLY A 13 5.22 2.57 0.63
C GLY A 13 5.70 2.56 2.07
N LEU A 14 5.56 3.72 2.71
CA LEU A 14 5.88 3.94 4.12
C LEU A 14 4.61 4.37 4.84
N ARG A 15 4.20 3.63 5.87
CA ARG A 15 3.10 4.01 6.75
C ARG A 15 3.68 4.74 7.96
N SER A 16 3.10 5.88 8.33
CA SER A 16 3.54 6.61 9.52
C SER A 16 3.23 5.82 10.80
N ASP A 17 4.19 5.78 11.72
CA ASP A 17 4.03 5.16 13.05
C ASP A 17 3.30 6.09 14.02
N VAL A 18 3.28 7.40 13.73
CA VAL A 18 2.63 8.44 14.54
C VAL A 18 1.16 8.60 14.16
N ASP A 19 0.86 8.52 12.87
CA ASP A 19 -0.50 8.50 12.33
C ASP A 19 -0.62 7.33 11.34
N MET A 20 -1.17 6.21 11.80
CA MET A 20 -1.28 4.99 11.00
C MET A 20 -2.18 5.15 9.75
N ARG A 21 -2.87 6.30 9.61
CA ARG A 21 -3.66 6.65 8.42
C ARG A 21 -2.82 7.22 7.29
N ASP A 22 -1.63 7.74 7.61
CA ASP A 22 -0.73 8.34 6.62
C ASP A 22 0.10 7.26 5.94
N LEU A 23 -0.15 7.08 4.64
CA LEU A 23 0.60 6.21 3.75
C LEU A 23 1.33 7.05 2.69
N PHE A 24 2.64 6.86 2.56
CA PHE A 24 3.47 7.45 1.51
C PHE A 24 3.80 6.38 0.49
N ILE A 25 3.05 6.34 -0.61
CA ILE A 25 3.24 5.34 -1.67
C ILE A 25 4.52 5.66 -2.45
N ALA A 26 5.47 4.73 -2.45
CA ALA A 26 6.71 4.80 -3.19
C ALA A 26 6.60 4.15 -4.59
N GLY A 27 5.69 3.18 -4.75
CA GLY A 27 5.44 2.54 -6.04
C GLY A 27 4.26 1.58 -6.04
N VAL A 28 3.76 1.31 -7.25
CA VAL A 28 2.73 0.30 -7.52
C VAL A 28 3.20 -0.56 -8.68
N ILE A 29 3.28 -1.87 -8.48
CA ILE A 29 3.85 -2.82 -9.43
C ILE A 29 2.81 -3.88 -9.79
N PRO A 30 2.62 -4.23 -11.08
CA PRO A 30 1.76 -5.35 -11.47
C PRO A 30 2.23 -6.69 -10.88
N GLY A 31 1.28 -7.49 -10.39
CA GLY A 31 1.50 -8.83 -9.87
C GLY A 31 1.51 -8.92 -8.34
N PRO A 32 1.31 -10.13 -7.79
CA PRO A 32 1.40 -10.41 -6.36
C PRO A 32 2.87 -10.62 -5.97
N LEU A 33 3.56 -9.51 -5.73
CA LEU A 33 4.99 -9.46 -5.46
C LEU A 33 5.27 -9.00 -4.03
N SER A 34 4.26 -8.85 -3.17
CA SER A 34 4.44 -8.33 -1.81
C SER A 34 5.43 -9.16 -0.99
N ASP A 35 5.36 -10.49 -1.14
CA ASP A 35 6.29 -11.44 -0.50
C ASP A 35 7.72 -11.40 -1.08
N GLU A 36 7.90 -10.85 -2.29
CA GLU A 36 9.20 -10.70 -2.96
C GLU A 36 9.87 -9.35 -2.65
N VAL A 37 9.14 -8.40 -2.06
CA VAL A 37 9.69 -7.10 -1.68
C VAL A 37 10.61 -7.27 -0.47
N VAL A 38 11.92 -7.16 -0.73
CA VAL A 38 12.91 -7.12 0.35
C VAL A 38 12.82 -5.77 1.06
N ILE A 39 12.25 -5.81 2.26
CA ILE A 39 12.22 -4.70 3.20
C ILE A 39 13.66 -4.47 3.71
N LEU A 40 14.31 -3.38 3.26
CA LEU A 40 15.66 -3.01 3.72
C LEU A 40 15.62 -2.56 5.19
N ASP A 41 16.70 -2.81 5.95
CA ASP A 41 16.75 -2.72 7.42
C ASP A 41 17.08 -1.32 7.99
N THR A 42 17.34 -0.31 7.15
CA THR A 42 17.76 1.01 7.65
C THR A 42 16.60 1.77 8.31
N SER A 43 16.84 2.47 9.44
CA SER A 43 15.77 3.07 10.24
C SER A 43 15.03 4.19 9.49
N GLU A 44 13.74 4.00 9.28
CA GLU A 44 12.79 5.10 9.11
C GLU A 44 12.25 5.38 10.51
N GLU A 45 12.95 6.22 11.28
CA GLU A 45 12.39 6.71 12.53
C GLU A 45 11.04 7.36 12.19
N GLU A 46 9.94 6.88 12.80
CA GLU A 46 8.56 7.31 12.56
C GLU A 46 7.82 6.69 11.37
N PHE A 47 8.40 5.73 10.63
CA PHE A 47 7.65 5.00 9.60
C PHE A 47 7.89 3.48 9.62
N THR A 48 6.79 2.76 9.45
CA THR A 48 6.77 1.33 9.14
C THR A 48 6.69 1.14 7.63
N ARG A 49 7.65 0.38 7.08
CA ARG A 49 7.60 -0.08 5.68
C ARG A 49 6.36 -0.91 5.44
N TRP A 50 5.74 -0.70 4.29
CA TRP A 50 4.44 -1.28 3.98
C TRP A 50 4.43 -1.82 2.55
N ALA A 51 3.95 -3.05 2.39
CA ALA A 51 3.70 -3.67 1.09
C ALA A 51 2.43 -4.52 1.19
N MET A 52 1.50 -4.34 0.26
CA MET A 52 0.24 -5.09 0.24
C MET A 52 -0.32 -5.19 -1.17
N GLU A 53 -1.13 -6.22 -1.41
CA GLU A 53 -1.71 -6.54 -2.71
C GLU A 53 -3.16 -6.09 -2.82
N PHE A 54 -3.52 -5.53 -3.97
CA PHE A 54 -4.87 -5.08 -4.29
C PHE A 54 -5.26 -5.53 -5.68
N ASP A 55 -6.47 -6.05 -5.82
CA ASP A 55 -7.06 -6.30 -7.12
C ASP A 55 -7.70 -5.01 -7.65
N ALA A 56 -7.18 -4.51 -8.77
CA ALA A 56 -7.62 -3.25 -9.35
C ALA A 56 -7.58 -3.28 -10.88
N THR A 57 -8.23 -2.31 -11.53
CA THR A 57 -8.22 -2.17 -12.99
C THR A 57 -6.93 -1.53 -13.52
N ASP A 58 -6.23 -0.79 -12.65
CA ASP A 58 -5.00 -0.07 -12.94
C ASP A 58 -4.27 0.29 -11.63
N ALA A 59 -3.04 0.78 -11.75
CA ALA A 59 -2.17 1.11 -10.63
C ALA A 59 -2.70 2.27 -9.78
N ASP A 60 -3.37 3.26 -10.38
CA ASP A 60 -3.93 4.40 -9.64
C ASP A 60 -5.07 3.93 -8.74
N SER A 61 -5.95 3.09 -9.27
CA SER A 61 -7.03 2.47 -8.50
C SER A 61 -6.50 1.59 -7.36
N ALA A 62 -5.38 0.89 -7.55
CA ALA A 62 -4.72 0.13 -6.47
C ALA A 62 -4.14 1.06 -5.38
N ALA A 63 -3.55 2.20 -5.77
CA ALA A 63 -3.07 3.20 -4.83
C ALA A 63 -4.20 3.83 -4.01
N GLU A 64 -5.33 4.14 -4.63
CA GLU A 64 -6.53 4.66 -3.93
C GLU A 64 -7.06 3.65 -2.91
N GLN A 65 -7.12 2.37 -3.27
CA GLN A 65 -7.52 1.31 -2.35
C GLN A 65 -6.54 1.16 -1.17
N ALA A 66 -5.23 1.25 -1.42
CA ALA A 66 -4.22 1.22 -0.36
C ALA A 66 -4.37 2.39 0.63
N TYR A 67 -4.64 3.60 0.13
CA TYR A 67 -4.94 4.75 0.97
C TYR A 67 -6.18 4.54 1.83
N ALA A 68 -7.28 4.06 1.23
CA ALA A 68 -8.52 3.79 1.94
C ALA A 68 -8.31 2.74 3.04
N HIS A 69 -7.57 1.67 2.74
CA HIS A 69 -7.24 0.63 3.71
C HIS A 69 -6.54 1.18 4.96
N CYS A 70 -5.49 2.00 4.80
CA CYS A 70 -4.80 2.59 5.96
C CYS A 70 -5.68 3.56 6.75
N GLN A 71 -6.64 4.24 6.12
CA GLN A 71 -7.60 5.10 6.84
C GLN A 71 -8.63 4.30 7.65
N GLU A 72 -8.96 3.09 7.22
CA GLU A 72 -9.95 2.21 7.85
C GLU A 72 -9.37 1.36 9.01
N GLU A 73 -8.08 1.04 9.00
CA GLU A 73 -7.40 0.21 10.02
C GLU A 73 -7.21 0.88 11.42
N ASP A 74 -7.98 1.92 11.76
CA ASP A 74 -7.84 2.63 13.04
C ASP A 74 -8.14 1.70 14.25
N PRO A 75 -7.17 1.47 15.17
CA PRO A 75 -7.36 0.65 16.37
C PRO A 75 -8.24 1.31 17.46
N CYS A 76 -8.72 2.55 17.27
CA CYS A 76 -9.58 3.26 18.21
C CYS A 76 -11.10 3.08 17.96
N SER A 77 -11.53 2.05 17.23
CA SER A 77 -12.92 1.59 17.28
C SER A 77 -13.17 0.74 18.54
N TRP A 78 -13.24 1.39 19.71
CA TRP A 78 -13.78 0.81 20.95
C TRP A 78 -15.12 1.48 21.30
#